data_AF-A0A973D1V0-F1
#
_entry.id   AF-A0A973D1V0-F1
#
_cell.length_a   1.000
_cell.length_b   1.000
_cell.length_c   1.000
_cell.angle_alpha   90.00
_cell.angle_beta   90.00
_cell.angle_gamma   90.00
#
_symmetry.space_group_name_H-M   'P 1'
#
loop_
_entity.id
_entity.type
_entity.pdbx_description
1 polymer ?
#
loop_
_entity_poly.entity_id
_entity_poly.type
_entity_poly.pdbx_seq_one_letter_code
_entity_poly.pdbx_strand_id
1 'polypeptide(L)'
;VTMVCQRCLNAVVLGVRGEFQVGLAFSDEKAKHLPKQYEPAIMDSNGNIDSFELVEDELILALPMFAYHADGECEIKQPKAETEPVEVTEKKDNPFAVLQQLKSK
;
A
#
# COMPACT_ATOMS: atom_id res chain seq x y z
N VAL A 1 1.11 8.24 -10.36
CA VAL A 1 2.12 8.39 -9.29
C VAL A 1 3.22 7.34 -9.47
N THR A 2 4.46 7.65 -9.07
CA THR A 2 5.57 6.69 -9.08
C THR A 2 5.87 6.25 -7.64
N MET A 3 5.88 4.95 -7.38
CA MET A 3 6.09 4.36 -6.05
C MET A 3 7.12 3.22 -6.12
N VAL A 4 7.52 2.69 -4.96
CA VAL A 4 8.41 1.52 -4.88
C VAL A 4 7.57 0.25 -4.83
N CYS A 5 7.80 -0.65 -5.78
CA CYS A 5 7.18 -1.96 -5.83
C CYS A 5 7.61 -2.79 -4.61
N GLN A 6 6.66 -3.26 -3.80
CA GLN A 6 6.95 -4.04 -2.58
C GLN A 6 7.35 -5.50 -2.88
N ARG A 7 7.42 -5.90 -4.16
CA ARG A 7 7.84 -7.25 -4.59
C ARG A 7 9.29 -7.28 -5.08
N CYS A 8 9.70 -6.34 -5.92
CA CYS A 8 11.05 -6.29 -6.49
C CYS A 8 11.88 -5.08 -6.05
N LEU A 9 11.30 -4.15 -5.30
CA LEU A 9 11.91 -2.89 -4.83
C LEU A 9 12.31 -1.89 -5.94
N ASN A 10 11.86 -2.11 -7.18
CA ASN A 10 12.04 -1.16 -8.28
C ASN A 10 10.85 -0.18 -8.37
N ALA A 11 11.03 0.92 -9.09
CA ALA A 11 9.97 1.90 -9.33
C ALA A 11 8.81 1.30 -10.15
N VAL A 12 7.58 1.65 -9.79
CA VAL A 12 6.34 1.32 -10.51
C VAL A 12 5.46 2.57 -10.66
N VAL A 13 4.85 2.74 -11.82
CA VAL A 13 3.92 3.84 -12.10
C VAL A 13 2.49 3.33 -12.00
N LEU A 14 1.69 3.94 -11.15
CA LEU A 14 0.29 3.58 -10.92
C LEU A 14 -0.63 4.76 -11.22
N GLY A 15 -1.78 4.47 -11.81
CA GLY A 15 -2.90 5.40 -11.90
C GLY A 15 -3.59 5.52 -10.53
N VAL A 16 -3.96 6.74 -10.15
CA VAL A 16 -4.69 7.02 -8.90
C VAL A 16 -6.02 7.65 -9.29
N ARG A 17 -7.10 7.16 -8.69
CA ARG A 17 -8.45 7.69 -8.85
C ARG A 17 -9.14 7.64 -7.50
N GLY A 18 -9.63 8.78 -7.03
CA GLY A 18 -10.50 8.90 -5.87
C GLY A 18 -11.89 9.38 -6.28
N GLU A 19 -12.90 8.95 -5.53
CA GLU A 19 -14.26 9.49 -5.59
C GLU A 19 -14.66 9.85 -4.16
N PHE A 20 -14.94 11.13 -3.91
CA PHE A 20 -15.22 11.63 -2.57
C PHE A 20 -16.39 12.62 -2.61
N GLN A 21 -17.02 12.82 -1.45
CA GLN A 21 -18.11 13.77 -1.25
C GLN A 21 -17.91 14.51 0.05
N VAL A 22 -17.92 15.84 -0.03
CA VAL A 22 -17.67 16.70 1.12
C VAL A 22 -18.87 17.58 1.44
N GLY A 23 -19.04 17.89 2.71
CA GLY A 23 -20.02 18.83 3.21
C GLY A 23 -19.33 20.12 3.63
N LEU A 24 -19.75 21.25 3.08
CA LEU A 24 -19.17 22.54 3.43
C LEU A 24 -19.71 23.06 4.77
N ALA A 25 -18.82 23.51 5.64
CA ALA A 25 -19.18 24.09 6.94
C ALA A 25 -18.32 25.33 7.25
N PHE A 26 -18.89 26.30 7.99
CA PHE A 26 -18.15 27.50 8.41
C PHE A 26 -17.37 27.32 9.74
N SER A 27 -17.58 26.22 10.45
CA SER A 27 -16.89 25.90 11.69
C SER A 27 -17.06 24.43 12.05
N ASP A 28 -16.21 23.92 12.94
CA ASP A 28 -16.28 22.56 13.46
C ASP A 28 -17.62 22.27 14.16
N GLU A 29 -18.22 23.25 14.84
CA GLU A 29 -19.53 23.08 15.46
C GLU A 29 -20.60 22.83 14.41
N LYS A 30 -20.58 23.58 13.30
CA LYS A 30 -21.54 23.38 12.20
C LYS A 30 -21.27 22.08 11.45
N ALA A 31 -20.01 21.69 11.30
CA ALA A 31 -19.61 20.43 10.69
C ALA A 31 -20.23 19.21 11.38
N LYS A 32 -20.35 19.23 12.72
CA LYS A 32 -21.00 18.15 13.50
C LYS A 32 -22.46 17.89 13.13
N HIS A 33 -23.13 18.85 12.50
CA HIS A 33 -24.52 18.74 12.06
C HIS A 33 -24.66 18.23 10.63
N LEU A 34 -23.56 18.03 9.89
CA LEU A 34 -23.61 17.47 8.56
C LEU A 34 -24.10 16.01 8.60
N PRO A 35 -24.80 15.54 7.55
CA PRO A 35 -25.11 14.13 7.39
C PRO A 35 -23.82 13.29 7.48
N LYS A 36 -23.88 12.16 8.21
CA LYS A 36 -22.71 11.31 8.49
C LYS A 36 -21.98 10.77 7.26
N GLN A 37 -22.61 10.82 6.08
CA GLN A 37 -22.02 10.35 4.82
C GLN A 37 -21.05 11.35 4.19
N TYR A 38 -21.04 12.60 4.66
CA TYR A 38 -20.17 13.65 4.13
C TYR A 38 -19.00 13.91 5.05
N GLU A 39 -17.81 14.00 4.47
CA GLU A 39 -16.63 14.50 5.15
C GLU A 39 -16.70 16.04 5.23
N PRO A 40 -16.52 16.65 6.41
CA PRO A 40 -16.62 18.09 6.54
C PRO A 40 -15.41 18.80 5.92
N ALA A 41 -15.67 19.84 5.14
CA ALA A 41 -14.65 20.74 4.64
C ALA A 41 -14.96 22.17 5.10
N ILE A 42 -14.01 22.77 5.83
CA ILE A 42 -14.20 24.06 6.50
C ILE A 42 -13.93 25.21 5.53
N MET A 43 -14.89 26.11 5.41
CA MET A 43 -14.78 27.32 4.61
C MET A 43 -14.17 28.47 5.42
N ASP A 44 -13.49 29.37 4.73
CA ASP A 44 -13.00 30.62 5.30
C ASP A 44 -14.15 31.60 5.65
N SER A 45 -13.81 32.75 6.24
CA SER A 45 -14.77 33.78 6.61
C SER A 45 -15.55 34.38 5.43
N ASN A 46 -15.05 34.21 4.21
CA ASN A 46 -15.68 34.68 2.97
C ASN A 46 -16.50 33.57 2.29
N GLY A 47 -16.53 32.36 2.85
CA GLY A 47 -17.23 31.21 2.28
C GLY A 47 -16.46 30.51 1.16
N ASN A 48 -15.15 30.73 1.05
CA ASN A 48 -14.30 30.01 0.10
C ASN A 48 -13.70 28.77 0.76
N ILE A 49 -13.29 27.84 -0.08
CA ILE A 49 -12.54 26.64 0.31
C ILE A 49 -11.25 26.58 -0.50
N ASP A 50 -10.18 26.08 0.11
CA ASP A 50 -8.97 25.72 -0.63
C ASP A 50 -9.21 24.39 -1.36
N SER A 51 -9.56 24.49 -2.64
CA SER A 51 -9.79 23.31 -3.47
C SER A 51 -8.52 22.51 -3.75
N PHE A 52 -7.35 23.14 -3.67
CA PHE A 52 -6.09 22.46 -3.91
C PHE A 52 -5.77 21.55 -2.73
N GLU A 53 -5.81 22.09 -1.51
CA GLU A 53 -5.62 21.34 -0.27
C GLU A 53 -6.63 20.19 -0.16
N LEU A 54 -7.92 20.49 -0.42
CA LEU A 54 -8.96 19.46 -0.37
C LEU A 54 -8.70 18.30 -1.34
N VAL A 55 -8.38 18.60 -2.60
CA VAL A 55 -8.13 17.55 -3.60
C VAL A 55 -6.83 16.80 -3.30
N GLU A 56 -5.82 17.49 -2.77
CA GLU A 56 -4.55 16.87 -2.37
C GLU A 56 -4.75 15.82 -1.28
N ASP A 57 -5.45 16.17 -0.20
CA ASP A 57 -5.74 15.25 0.91
C ASP A 57 -6.49 14.01 0.42
N GLU A 58 -7.52 14.20 -0.41
CA GLU A 58 -8.30 13.10 -0.98
C GLU A 58 -7.47 12.21 -1.92
N LEU A 59 -6.56 12.81 -2.70
CA LEU A 59 -5.65 12.04 -3.55
C LEU A 59 -4.63 11.26 -2.73
N ILE A 60 -4.13 11.81 -1.62
CA ILE A 60 -3.24 11.11 -0.69
C ILE A 60 -3.97 9.91 -0.08
N LEU A 61 -5.23 10.08 0.35
CA LEU A 61 -6.06 9.00 0.88
C LEU A 61 -6.40 7.93 -0.17
N ALA A 62 -6.50 8.31 -1.44
CA ALA A 62 -6.72 7.38 -2.55
C ALA A 62 -5.44 6.61 -2.98
N LEU A 63 -4.28 6.91 -2.40
CA LEU A 63 -3.06 6.18 -2.73
C LEU A 63 -3.14 4.72 -2.27
N PRO A 64 -2.61 3.78 -3.07
CA PRO A 64 -2.61 2.37 -2.68
C PRO A 64 -1.67 2.15 -1.48
N MET A 65 -2.13 1.39 -0.50
CA MET A 65 -1.33 1.01 0.67
C MET A 65 -0.05 0.24 0.27
N PHE A 66 -0.12 -0.54 -0.80
CA PHE A 66 1.01 -1.26 -1.37
C PHE A 66 1.04 -1.09 -2.89
N ALA A 67 2.22 -0.83 -3.44
CA ALA A 67 2.43 -0.72 -4.87
C ALA A 67 3.11 -1.99 -5.41
N TYR A 68 2.61 -2.51 -6.53
CA TYR A 68 3.19 -3.65 -7.24
C TYR A 68 3.14 -3.40 -8.75
N HIS A 69 4.09 -3.96 -9.50
CA HIS A 69 3.91 -4.16 -10.94
C HIS A 69 2.80 -5.20 -11.19
N ALA A 70 2.28 -5.26 -12.41
CA ALA A 70 1.34 -6.31 -12.77
C ALA A 70 1.97 -7.70 -12.61
N ASP A 71 1.15 -8.74 -12.65
CA ASP A 71 1.63 -10.10 -12.49
C ASP A 71 2.63 -10.47 -13.60
N GLY A 72 3.79 -11.00 -13.18
CA GLY A 72 4.88 -11.38 -14.10
C GLY A 72 5.83 -10.23 -14.50
N GLU A 73 5.50 -8.97 -14.22
CA GLU A 73 6.33 -7.82 -14.61
C GLU A 73 7.46 -7.51 -13.62
N CYS A 74 7.48 -8.16 -12.46
CA CYS A 74 8.60 -8.03 -11.56
C CYS A 74 9.75 -8.93 -11.99
N GLU A 75 10.89 -8.32 -12.32
CA GLU A 75 12.16 -9.02 -12.42
C GLU A 75 12.66 -9.43 -11.02
N ILE A 76 12.07 -10.49 -10.47
CA ILE A 76 12.59 -11.13 -9.28
C ILE A 76 13.83 -11.90 -9.73
N LYS A 77 15.02 -11.45 -9.30
CA LYS A 77 16.25 -12.24 -9.42
C LYS A 77 16.11 -13.47 -8.52
N GLN A 78 15.44 -14.50 -9.02
CA GLN A 78 15.60 -15.83 -8.44
C GLN A 78 17.08 -16.19 -8.64
N PRO A 79 17.81 -16.56 -7.57
CA PRO A 79 19.10 -17.21 -7.79
C PRO A 79 18.81 -18.40 -8.70
N LYS A 80 19.45 -18.42 -9.88
CA LYS A 80 19.42 -19.61 -10.73
C LYS A 80 19.83 -20.76 -9.81
N ALA A 81 18.96 -21.75 -9.65
CA ALA A 81 19.42 -23.03 -9.14
C ALA A 81 20.51 -23.46 -10.13
N GLU A 82 21.76 -23.36 -9.74
CA GLU A 82 22.85 -23.98 -10.47
C GLU A 82 22.50 -25.46 -10.51
N THR A 83 22.04 -25.93 -11.67
CA THR A 83 21.82 -27.35 -11.94
C THR A 83 23.18 -28.03 -12.18
N GLU A 84 24.19 -27.66 -11.41
CA GLU A 84 25.35 -28.52 -11.26
C GLU A 84 24.89 -29.71 -10.41
N PRO A 85 25.16 -30.95 -10.84
CA PRO A 85 24.91 -32.10 -9.99
C PRO A 85 25.80 -31.96 -8.76
N VAL A 86 25.22 -31.44 -7.68
CA VAL A 86 25.83 -31.45 -6.36
C VAL A 86 25.93 -32.93 -5.98
N GLU A 87 27.14 -33.48 -6.01
CA GLU A 87 27.42 -34.75 -5.35
C GLU A 87 27.03 -34.55 -3.88
N VAL A 88 25.95 -35.23 -3.47
CA VAL A 88 25.47 -35.22 -2.09
C VAL A 88 26.47 -35.98 -1.25
N THR A 89 27.59 -35.34 -0.92
CA THR A 89 28.56 -35.84 0.03
C THR A 89 28.01 -35.59 1.43
N GLU A 90 27.43 -36.67 1.93
CA GLU A 90 27.09 -36.94 3.32
C GLU A 90 26.02 -36.06 3.96
N LYS A 91 25.21 -36.72 4.78
CA LYS A 91 24.10 -36.16 5.54
C LYS A 91 24.64 -35.08 6.48
N LYS A 92 24.74 -33.83 6.02
CA LYS A 92 24.74 -32.68 6.92
C LYS A 92 23.42 -32.73 7.69
N ASP A 93 23.52 -32.80 9.01
CA ASP A 93 22.37 -32.74 9.91
C ASP A 93 21.46 -31.59 9.48
N ASN A 94 20.19 -31.90 9.21
CA ASN A 94 19.23 -30.91 8.74
C ASN A 94 19.16 -29.75 9.76
N PRO A 95 19.46 -28.49 9.38
CA PRO A 95 19.47 -27.36 10.32
C PRO A 95 18.08 -27.07 10.91
N PHE A 96 17.03 -27.67 10.35
CA PHE A 96 15.65 -27.62 10.83
C PHE A 96 15.19 -28.94 11.46
N ALA A 97 16.08 -29.89 11.77
CA ALA A 97 15.75 -31.15 12.42
C ALA A 97 14.98 -30.93 13.74
N VAL A 98 15.28 -29.84 14.45
CA VAL A 98 14.59 -29.41 15.69
C VAL A 98 13.08 -29.19 15.47
N LEU A 99 12.64 -28.82 14.26
CA LEU A 99 11.21 -28.62 13.96
C LEU A 99 10.40 -29.92 13.95
N GLN A 100 11.04 -31.11 13.91
CA GLN A 100 10.32 -32.38 14.05
C GLN A 100 9.66 -32.52 15.42
N GLN A 101 10.22 -31.88 16.45
CA GLN A 101 9.66 -31.90 17.81
C GLN A 101 8.32 -31.17 17.90
N LEU A 102 7.99 -30.32 16.92
CA LEU A 102 6.72 -29.59 16.83
C LEU A 102 5.63 -30.37 16.07
N LYS A 103 5.94 -31.55 15.51
CA LYS A 103 4.96 -32.39 14.79
C LYS A 103 4.11 -33.29 15.70
N SER A 104 4.35 -33.27 17.01
CA SER A 104 3.59 -34.05 17.98
C SER A 104 3.24 -33.21 19.20
N LYS A 105 2.30 -32.28 19.00
CA LYS A 105 1.23 -31.97 19.97
C LYS A 105 0.06 -31.30 19.28
#